data_AF-A0A1F3KTQ1-F1
#
_entry.id   AF-A0A1F3KTQ1-F1
#
_cell.length_a   1.000
_cell.length_b   1.000
_cell.length_c   1.000
_cell.angle_alpha   90.00
_cell.angle_beta   90.00
_cell.angle_gamma   90.00
#
_symmetry.space_group_name_H-M   'P 1'
#
loop_
_entity.id
_entity.type
_entity.pdbx_description
1 polymer ?
#
loop_
_entity_poly.entity_id
_entity_poly.type
_entity_poly.pdbx_seq_one_letter_code
_entity_poly.pdbx_strand_id
1 'polypeptide(L)'
;QIEAIISRIDRIRLRQDQLVSVDSSSPDIRILTKAMRFMFTRETRLTPVVDHKSHIGYNFPVISDHYDQTNLKEMFQLFETATEKEYFRSRFVDKLHVCSSCYSSFLNFRETCPKCESADLVTENLIHHFVCAYVGPEHDFLSGDYLVCPKCNRMLRHIGVDYDKPSLIYNCKNCSHVFQEPVMEAFCFVCKKNNSIDSLIDVPIYSYELTPIGEETAQNGPSRDVAEDVSIPGFITATTFNIFLKYEIERAKTSKESAAGSLVIRLSPRTRENMGSNYNRMMLEIADFVKNATLSTDILSLVNSNTFLFISPETNRERLDGLINQIKGSVIKLLESSLPGIDIEISVQTVTIDGSLPQNDVLTQLIGSGR
;
A
#
# COMPACT_ATOMS: atom_id res chain seq x y z
N GLN A 1 -25.94 5.34 24.57
CA GLN A 1 -25.04 6.03 23.61
C GLN A 1 -23.86 6.70 24.32
N ILE A 2 -24.09 7.49 25.37
CA ILE A 2 -23.01 8.13 26.16
C ILE A 2 -22.05 7.10 26.77
N GLU A 3 -22.56 6.04 27.41
CA GLU A 3 -21.72 4.98 28.01
C GLU A 3 -20.80 4.27 26.99
N ALA A 4 -21.29 4.03 25.77
CA ALA A 4 -20.50 3.42 24.70
C ALA A 4 -19.36 4.36 24.23
N ILE A 5 -19.61 5.67 24.19
CA ILE A 5 -18.60 6.68 23.87
C ILE A 5 -17.56 6.76 24.98
N ILE A 6 -17.98 6.76 26.25
CA ILE A 6 -17.09 6.77 27.42
C ILE A 6 -16.18 5.53 27.38
N SER A 7 -16.74 4.34 27.22
CA SER A 7 -15.97 3.09 27.11
C SER A 7 -14.93 3.13 25.98
N ARG A 8 -15.29 3.73 24.83
CA ARG A 8 -14.36 3.91 23.71
C ARG A 8 -13.23 4.88 24.05
N ILE A 9 -13.54 5.99 24.73
CA ILE A 9 -12.53 6.97 25.17
C ILE A 9 -11.56 6.32 26.16
N ASP A 10 -12.06 5.53 27.11
CA ASP A 10 -11.23 4.88 28.12
C ASP A 10 -10.28 3.85 27.49
N ARG A 11 -10.75 3.06 26.51
CA ARG A 11 -9.87 2.16 25.73
C ARG A 11 -8.77 2.92 24.99
N ILE A 12 -9.12 4.05 24.37
CA ILE A 12 -8.14 4.89 23.65
C ILE A 12 -7.08 5.41 24.64
N ARG A 13 -7.48 5.88 25.83
CA ARG A 13 -6.57 6.36 26.87
C ARG A 13 -5.64 5.25 27.36
N LEU A 14 -6.18 4.07 27.64
CA LEU A 14 -5.37 2.93 28.09
C LEU A 14 -4.31 2.53 27.05
N ARG A 15 -4.66 2.54 25.76
CA ARG A 15 -3.67 2.31 24.69
C ARG A 15 -2.69 3.47 24.51
N GLN A 16 -3.09 4.72 24.80
CA GLN A 16 -2.17 5.86 24.78
C GLN A 16 -1.10 5.75 25.85
N ASP A 17 -1.41 5.21 27.02
CA ASP A 17 -0.46 5.00 28.11
C ASP A 17 0.64 3.97 27.75
N GLN A 18 0.39 3.11 26.74
CA GLN A 18 1.37 2.17 26.20
C GLN A 18 2.32 2.81 25.18
N LEU A 19 2.07 4.06 24.78
CA LEU A 19 2.87 4.73 23.76
C LEU A 19 4.07 5.43 24.38
N VAL A 20 5.23 5.08 23.85
CA VAL A 20 6.50 5.68 24.22
C VAL A 20 6.64 7.08 23.57
N SER A 21 7.36 8.01 24.20
CA SER A 21 7.68 9.28 23.53
C SER A 21 8.59 9.02 22.33
N VAL A 22 8.14 9.44 21.15
CA VAL A 22 8.93 9.33 19.90
C VAL A 22 9.03 10.73 19.34
N ASP A 23 10.24 11.25 19.32
CA ASP A 23 10.57 12.42 18.53
C ASP A 23 11.19 11.93 17.20
N SER A 24 11.27 12.77 16.16
CA SER A 24 12.05 12.50 14.95
C SER A 24 12.19 13.78 14.13
N SER A 25 13.38 14.04 13.59
CA SER A 25 13.57 15.16 12.66
C SER A 25 12.99 14.88 11.27
N SER A 26 12.78 13.60 10.92
CA SER A 26 12.19 13.21 9.63
C SER A 26 10.66 13.41 9.62
N PRO A 27 10.11 14.21 8.69
CA PRO A 27 8.68 14.37 8.52
C PRO A 27 7.95 13.05 8.29
N ASP A 28 8.48 12.19 7.42
CA ASP A 28 7.85 10.92 7.04
C ASP A 28 7.74 9.98 8.25
N ILE A 29 8.80 9.90 9.05
CA ILE A 29 8.78 9.12 10.31
C ILE A 29 7.69 9.65 11.25
N ARG A 30 7.54 10.97 11.37
CA ARG A 30 6.50 11.56 12.24
C ARG A 30 5.10 11.27 11.70
N ILE A 31 4.88 11.41 10.39
CA ILE A 31 3.58 11.17 9.74
C ILE A 31 3.20 9.69 9.88
N LEU A 32 4.11 8.78 9.57
CA LEU A 32 3.91 7.34 9.70
C LEU A 32 3.64 6.93 11.15
N THR A 33 4.41 7.46 12.10
CA THR A 33 4.21 7.22 13.54
C THR A 33 2.83 7.69 13.99
N LYS A 34 2.36 8.87 13.53
CA LYS A 34 1.01 9.36 13.83
C LYS A 34 -0.08 8.42 13.28
N ALA A 35 0.06 7.96 12.04
CA ALA A 35 -0.90 7.05 11.43
C ALA A 35 -0.94 5.69 12.13
N MET A 36 0.22 5.12 12.44
CA MET A 36 0.34 3.89 13.22
C MET A 36 -0.31 4.04 14.60
N ARG A 37 -0.01 5.11 15.33
CA ARG A 37 -0.61 5.38 16.66
C ARG A 37 -2.11 5.65 16.58
N PHE A 38 -2.57 6.32 15.53
CA PHE A 38 -3.99 6.52 15.30
C PHE A 38 -4.71 5.18 15.15
N MET A 39 -4.21 4.29 14.29
CA MET A 39 -4.75 2.94 14.09
C MET A 39 -4.69 2.10 15.37
N PHE A 40 -3.52 2.09 16.04
CA PHE A 40 -3.29 1.32 17.26
C PHE A 40 -4.23 1.73 18.38
N THR A 41 -4.26 3.02 18.73
CA THR A 41 -5.06 3.51 19.89
C THR A 41 -6.56 3.35 19.68
N ARG A 42 -7.03 3.33 18.43
CA ARG A 42 -8.45 3.28 18.09
C ARG A 42 -8.92 1.91 17.61
N GLU A 43 -8.02 0.92 17.56
CA GLU A 43 -8.30 -0.43 17.05
C GLU A 43 -8.97 -0.38 15.67
N THR A 44 -8.47 0.50 14.80
CA THR A 44 -9.08 0.79 13.50
C THR A 44 -8.10 0.62 12.37
N ARG A 45 -8.65 0.44 11.18
CA ARG A 45 -7.91 0.52 9.92
C ARG A 45 -7.79 1.97 9.47
N LEU A 46 -6.75 2.26 8.71
CA LEU A 46 -6.67 3.48 7.92
C LEU A 46 -7.44 3.24 6.62
N THR A 47 -8.74 3.55 6.65
CA THR A 47 -9.64 3.39 5.51
C THR A 47 -9.73 4.72 4.75
N PRO A 48 -9.47 4.73 3.44
CA PRO A 48 -9.66 5.92 2.63
C PRO A 48 -11.16 6.25 2.54
N VAL A 49 -11.48 7.54 2.60
CA VAL A 49 -12.85 8.05 2.51
C VAL A 49 -12.98 8.86 1.23
N VAL A 50 -14.05 8.65 0.47
CA VAL A 50 -14.33 9.45 -0.73
C VAL A 50 -14.53 10.91 -0.31
N ASP A 51 -13.79 11.82 -0.94
CA ASP A 51 -13.92 13.25 -0.72
C ASP A 51 -13.72 14.01 -2.03
N HIS A 52 -14.78 14.67 -2.50
CA HIS A 52 -14.77 15.57 -3.65
C HIS A 52 -13.79 16.75 -3.55
N LYS A 53 -13.33 17.12 -2.34
CA LYS A 53 -12.32 18.16 -2.12
C LYS A 53 -10.90 17.61 -2.17
N SER A 54 -10.74 16.29 -2.06
CA SER A 54 -9.43 15.66 -2.20
C SER A 54 -8.96 15.76 -3.65
N HIS A 55 -7.68 16.04 -3.82
CA HIS A 55 -7.06 16.14 -5.15
C HIS A 55 -7.14 14.84 -5.94
N ILE A 56 -7.06 13.69 -5.24
CA ILE A 56 -7.17 12.34 -5.82
C ILE A 56 -8.58 11.76 -5.67
N GLY A 57 -9.53 12.47 -5.04
CA GLY A 57 -10.89 11.99 -4.78
C GLY A 57 -11.03 11.10 -3.52
N TYR A 58 -9.92 10.76 -2.86
CA TYR A 58 -9.88 10.05 -1.59
C TYR A 58 -9.07 10.81 -0.54
N ASN A 59 -9.57 10.84 0.67
CA ASN A 59 -8.90 11.36 1.85
C ASN A 59 -8.49 10.20 2.77
N PHE A 60 -7.22 10.14 3.16
CA PHE A 60 -6.70 9.19 4.15
C PHE A 60 -6.65 9.89 5.51
N PRO A 61 -7.50 9.51 6.49
CA PRO A 61 -7.53 10.17 7.79
C PRO A 61 -6.15 10.30 8.44
N VAL A 62 -5.83 11.46 9.00
CA VAL A 62 -4.52 11.80 9.61
C VAL A 62 -3.36 11.95 8.62
N ILE A 63 -3.32 11.15 7.55
CA ILE A 63 -2.24 11.20 6.55
C ILE A 63 -2.43 12.36 5.59
N SER A 64 -3.61 12.51 4.98
CA SER A 64 -3.84 13.49 3.92
C SER A 64 -3.69 14.94 4.38
N ASP A 65 -3.83 15.24 5.68
CA ASP A 65 -3.57 16.58 6.23
C ASP A 65 -2.09 17.00 6.15
N HIS A 66 -1.20 16.06 5.84
CA HIS A 66 0.24 16.30 5.71
C HIS A 66 0.72 16.46 4.27
N TYR A 67 -0.16 16.26 3.30
CA TYR A 67 0.17 16.29 1.88
C TYR A 67 -0.79 17.22 1.13
N ASP A 68 -0.24 17.91 0.14
CA ASP A 68 -0.98 18.76 -0.79
C ASP A 68 -0.69 18.33 -2.23
N GLN A 69 -1.19 19.09 -3.20
CA GLN A 69 -1.10 18.78 -4.63
C GLN A 69 0.34 18.68 -5.15
N THR A 70 1.32 19.21 -4.42
CA THR A 70 2.73 19.25 -4.83
C THR A 70 3.52 18.03 -4.36
N ASN A 71 3.04 17.32 -3.34
CA ASN A 71 3.78 16.22 -2.71
C ASN A 71 2.96 14.92 -2.52
N LEU A 72 1.96 14.70 -3.38
CA LEU A 72 1.15 13.47 -3.35
C LEU A 72 1.97 12.20 -3.65
N LYS A 73 3.06 12.32 -4.42
CA LYS A 73 3.91 11.19 -4.74
C LYS A 73 4.57 10.65 -3.47
N GLU A 74 5.03 11.54 -2.60
CA GLU A 74 5.63 11.23 -1.30
C GLU A 74 4.63 10.53 -0.37
N MET A 75 3.33 10.88 -0.44
CA MET A 75 2.29 10.16 0.29
C MET A 75 2.19 8.69 -0.17
N PHE A 76 2.20 8.44 -1.48
CA PHE A 76 2.15 7.07 -2.00
C PHE A 76 3.42 6.28 -1.66
N GLN A 77 4.59 6.93 -1.72
CA GLN A 77 5.85 6.33 -1.27
C GLN A 77 5.81 5.98 0.22
N LEU A 78 5.23 6.84 1.07
CA LEU A 78 5.06 6.53 2.49
C LEU A 78 4.27 5.23 2.70
N PHE A 79 3.18 5.03 1.95
CA PHE A 79 2.38 3.81 2.03
C PHE A 79 3.11 2.58 1.50
N GLU A 80 3.87 2.74 0.41
CA GLU A 80 4.71 1.69 -0.16
C GLU A 80 5.77 1.25 0.86
N THR A 81 6.57 2.19 1.37
CA THR A 81 7.57 1.93 2.42
C THR A 81 6.96 1.31 3.67
N ALA A 82 5.80 1.76 4.11
CA ALA A 82 5.13 1.18 5.27
C ALA A 82 4.65 -0.26 5.02
N THR A 83 4.32 -0.60 3.76
CA THR A 83 3.94 -1.97 3.37
C THR A 83 5.18 -2.85 3.24
N GLU A 84 6.25 -2.36 2.61
CA GLU A 84 7.53 -3.07 2.46
C GLU A 84 8.17 -3.39 3.82
N LYS A 85 8.10 -2.45 4.77
CA LYS A 85 8.56 -2.65 6.16
C LYS A 85 7.62 -3.53 6.99
N GLU A 86 6.60 -4.11 6.36
CA GLU A 86 5.59 -4.94 7.02
C GLU A 86 4.87 -4.21 8.15
N TYR A 87 4.81 -2.87 8.17
CA TYR A 87 4.03 -2.14 9.16
C TYR A 87 2.54 -2.19 8.82
N PHE A 88 2.23 -2.07 7.54
CA PHE A 88 0.88 -2.09 7.02
C PHE A 88 0.62 -3.33 6.19
N ARG A 89 -0.53 -3.94 6.44
CA ARG A 89 -1.19 -4.82 5.48
C ARG A 89 -2.16 -4.01 4.63
N SER A 90 -1.97 -4.04 3.33
CA SER A 90 -2.87 -3.44 2.37
C SER A 90 -4.03 -4.36 1.99
N ARG A 91 -5.22 -3.79 1.82
CA ARG A 91 -6.39 -4.43 1.20
C ARG A 91 -6.92 -3.52 0.11
N PHE A 92 -6.98 -4.03 -1.12
CA PHE A 92 -7.44 -3.28 -2.28
C PHE A 92 -8.85 -2.73 -2.04
N VAL A 93 -9.04 -1.46 -2.41
CA VAL A 93 -10.32 -0.75 -2.32
C VAL A 93 -10.76 -0.32 -3.72
N ASP A 94 -9.89 0.38 -4.44
CA ASP A 94 -10.20 0.95 -5.76
C ASP A 94 -8.94 1.16 -6.60
N LYS A 95 -9.11 1.49 -7.88
CA LYS A 95 -8.04 1.88 -8.81
C LYS A 95 -8.44 3.17 -9.52
N LEU A 96 -7.62 4.19 -9.35
CA LEU A 96 -7.82 5.50 -9.96
C LEU A 96 -6.99 5.68 -11.23
N HIS A 97 -7.52 6.44 -12.17
CA HIS A 97 -6.76 7.03 -13.28
C HIS A 97 -6.56 8.51 -12.98
N VAL A 98 -5.32 8.94 -12.79
CA VAL A 98 -5.00 10.33 -12.41
C VAL A 98 -4.14 11.04 -13.44
N CYS A 99 -4.19 12.37 -13.43
CA CYS A 99 -3.41 13.21 -14.33
C CYS A 99 -1.91 12.91 -14.22
N SER A 100 -1.26 12.67 -15.36
CA SER A 100 0.18 12.38 -15.46
C SER A 100 1.12 13.49 -14.96
N SER A 101 0.60 14.70 -14.72
CA SER A 101 1.39 15.85 -14.31
C SER A 101 1.15 16.30 -12.88
N CYS A 102 -0.06 16.13 -12.35
CA CYS A 102 -0.39 16.64 -11.02
C CYS A 102 -1.09 15.60 -10.14
N TYR A 103 -1.33 14.38 -10.61
CA TYR A 103 -2.06 13.33 -9.89
C TYR A 103 -3.52 13.68 -9.55
N SER A 104 -4.13 14.72 -10.14
CA SER A 104 -5.55 14.98 -9.92
C SER A 104 -6.43 13.93 -10.59
N SER A 105 -7.47 13.47 -9.91
CA SER A 105 -8.53 12.63 -10.48
C SER A 105 -9.65 13.44 -11.13
N PHE A 106 -9.61 14.78 -11.05
CA PHE A 106 -10.64 15.64 -11.64
C PHE A 106 -10.38 15.85 -13.14
N LEU A 107 -10.70 14.82 -13.91
CA LEU A 107 -10.47 14.70 -15.34
C LEU A 107 -11.79 14.77 -16.12
N ASN A 108 -11.78 15.45 -17.26
CA ASN A 108 -12.84 15.40 -18.26
C ASN A 108 -12.39 14.53 -19.44
N PHE A 109 -13.04 13.39 -19.62
CA PHE A 109 -12.83 12.52 -20.77
C PHE A 109 -13.65 13.04 -21.95
N ARG A 110 -12.99 13.38 -23.06
CA ARG A 110 -13.63 13.96 -24.23
C ARG A 110 -13.09 13.41 -25.53
N GLU A 111 -13.97 13.36 -26.52
CA GLU A 111 -13.65 13.05 -27.91
C GLU A 111 -13.11 14.29 -28.61
N THR A 112 -12.05 14.13 -29.39
CA THR A 112 -11.42 15.23 -30.13
C THR A 112 -11.13 14.86 -31.57
N CYS A 113 -11.04 15.90 -32.41
CA CYS A 113 -10.71 15.74 -33.81
C CYS A 113 -9.25 15.27 -33.99
N PRO A 114 -8.98 14.17 -34.71
CA PRO A 114 -7.62 13.68 -34.93
C PRO A 114 -6.73 14.65 -35.73
N LYS A 115 -7.34 15.64 -36.42
CA LYS A 115 -6.62 16.60 -37.26
C LYS A 115 -6.27 17.91 -36.53
N CYS A 116 -7.09 18.36 -35.59
CA CYS A 116 -6.92 19.68 -34.97
C CYS A 116 -7.15 19.71 -33.45
N GLU A 117 -7.37 18.55 -32.82
CA GLU A 117 -7.55 18.38 -31.37
C GLU A 117 -8.77 19.12 -30.77
N SER A 118 -9.62 19.73 -31.60
CA SER A 118 -10.86 20.36 -31.13
C SER A 118 -11.88 19.32 -30.67
N ALA A 119 -12.51 19.58 -29.53
CA ALA A 119 -13.65 18.82 -29.01
C ALA A 119 -15.01 19.31 -29.56
N ASP A 120 -15.03 20.32 -30.43
CA ASP A 120 -16.26 20.81 -31.08
C ASP A 120 -16.66 19.89 -32.25
N LEU A 121 -17.25 18.76 -31.88
CA LEU A 121 -17.64 17.68 -32.78
C LEU A 121 -19.17 17.56 -32.85
N VAL A 122 -19.67 17.29 -34.06
CA VAL A 122 -21.07 16.91 -34.28
C VAL A 122 -21.12 15.56 -34.97
N THR A 123 -21.96 14.66 -34.45
CA THR A 123 -22.14 13.32 -35.01
C THR A 123 -23.25 13.29 -36.04
N GLU A 124 -23.12 12.38 -37.00
CA GLU A 124 -24.10 12.13 -38.04
C GLU A 124 -24.12 10.64 -38.41
N ASN A 125 -25.28 10.09 -38.75
CA ASN A 125 -25.37 8.69 -39.18
C ASN A 125 -24.76 8.50 -40.56
N LEU A 126 -24.06 7.39 -40.76
CA LEU A 126 -23.84 6.85 -42.10
C LEU A 126 -25.04 6.01 -42.49
N ILE A 127 -25.56 6.22 -43.69
CA ILE A 127 -26.61 5.40 -44.29
C ILE A 127 -25.96 4.48 -45.32
N HIS A 128 -26.28 3.19 -45.23
CA HIS A 128 -25.93 2.22 -46.26
C HIS A 128 -27.20 1.75 -46.96
N HIS A 129 -27.32 2.08 -48.25
CA HIS A 129 -28.47 1.72 -49.09
C HIS A 129 -28.24 0.36 -49.76
N PHE A 130 -29.02 -0.65 -49.37
CA PHE A 130 -28.79 -2.06 -49.72
C PHE A 130 -28.80 -2.32 -51.23
N VAL A 131 -29.74 -1.71 -51.96
CA VAL A 131 -29.95 -2.01 -53.39
C VAL A 131 -28.77 -1.60 -54.26
N CYS A 132 -28.08 -0.50 -53.94
CA CYS A 132 -26.98 0.01 -54.75
C CYS A 132 -25.63 0.03 -54.03
N ALA A 133 -25.59 -0.48 -52.79
CA ALA A 133 -24.45 -0.52 -51.89
C ALA A 133 -23.75 0.84 -51.71
N TYR A 134 -24.49 1.95 -51.81
CA TYR A 134 -23.93 3.26 -51.53
C TYR A 134 -23.92 3.51 -50.02
N VAL A 135 -22.78 3.95 -49.50
CA VAL A 135 -22.60 4.34 -48.10
C VAL A 135 -22.18 5.79 -48.06
N GLY A 136 -22.92 6.61 -47.34
CA GLY A 136 -22.66 8.04 -47.24
C GLY A 136 -23.29 8.65 -45.99
N PRO A 137 -22.95 9.90 -45.66
CA PRO A 137 -23.55 10.62 -44.53
C PRO A 137 -25.04 10.85 -44.75
N GLU A 138 -25.83 10.88 -43.68
CA GLU A 138 -27.29 11.04 -43.73
C GLU A 138 -27.73 12.29 -44.50
N HIS A 139 -26.99 13.40 -44.43
CA HIS A 139 -27.29 14.64 -45.16
C HIS A 139 -27.26 14.48 -46.68
N ASP A 140 -26.47 13.55 -47.23
CA ASP A 140 -26.47 13.27 -48.67
C ASP A 140 -27.77 12.58 -49.12
N PHE A 141 -28.52 11.98 -48.18
CA PHE A 141 -29.79 11.34 -48.44
C PHE A 141 -30.98 12.24 -48.15
N LEU A 142 -30.83 13.31 -47.36
CA LEU A 142 -31.95 14.16 -46.95
C LEU A 142 -32.47 14.99 -48.14
N SER A 143 -33.75 14.81 -48.48
CA SER A 143 -34.48 15.56 -49.50
C SER A 143 -35.87 15.92 -48.97
N GLY A 144 -35.96 17.09 -48.31
CA GLY A 144 -37.15 17.49 -47.56
C GLY A 144 -37.40 16.53 -46.39
N ASP A 145 -38.61 15.96 -46.33
CA ASP A 145 -39.00 14.97 -45.31
C ASP A 145 -38.66 13.52 -45.71
N TYR A 146 -37.97 13.31 -46.83
CA TYR A 146 -37.68 11.98 -47.38
C TYR A 146 -36.17 11.71 -47.45
N LEU A 147 -35.80 10.43 -47.39
CA LEU A 147 -34.45 9.95 -47.67
C LEU A 147 -34.38 9.44 -49.12
N VAL A 148 -33.45 9.95 -49.92
CA VAL A 148 -33.25 9.59 -51.33
C VAL A 148 -31.78 9.30 -51.57
N CYS A 149 -31.46 8.12 -52.10
CA CYS A 149 -30.08 7.74 -52.40
C CYS A 149 -29.48 8.66 -53.47
N PRO A 150 -28.36 9.35 -53.23
CA PRO A 150 -27.74 10.25 -54.22
C PRO A 150 -27.11 9.50 -55.40
N LYS A 151 -26.83 8.20 -55.24
CA LYS A 151 -26.24 7.36 -56.31
C LYS A 151 -27.25 6.87 -57.33
N CYS A 152 -28.49 6.59 -56.92
CA CYS A 152 -29.49 5.95 -57.80
C CYS A 152 -30.87 6.62 -57.78
N ASN A 153 -31.02 7.73 -57.05
CA ASN A 153 -32.23 8.53 -56.90
C ASN A 153 -33.46 7.75 -56.43
N ARG A 154 -33.26 6.59 -55.78
CA ARG A 154 -34.34 5.82 -55.16
C ARG A 154 -34.62 6.32 -53.76
N MET A 155 -35.90 6.45 -53.43
CA MET A 155 -36.35 6.81 -52.09
C MET A 155 -36.21 5.62 -51.13
N LEU A 156 -35.64 5.87 -49.96
CA LEU A 156 -35.47 4.93 -48.85
C LEU A 156 -36.68 5.09 -47.92
N ARG A 157 -37.45 4.01 -47.70
CA ARG A 157 -38.70 4.07 -46.91
C ARG A 157 -38.59 3.31 -45.59
N HIS A 158 -37.98 2.13 -45.63
CA HIS A 158 -37.98 1.20 -44.50
C HIS A 158 -36.55 0.86 -44.08
N ILE A 159 -36.15 1.29 -42.89
CA ILE A 159 -34.90 0.86 -42.26
C ILE A 159 -34.93 -0.66 -42.04
N GLY A 160 -33.81 -1.34 -42.27
CA GLY A 160 -33.67 -2.79 -42.23
C GLY A 160 -34.17 -3.52 -43.50
N VAL A 161 -34.77 -2.81 -44.46
CA VAL A 161 -35.23 -3.37 -45.74
C VAL A 161 -34.62 -2.64 -46.93
N ASP A 162 -34.68 -1.29 -46.92
CA ASP A 162 -34.11 -0.46 -47.98
C ASP A 162 -32.68 -0.02 -47.60
N TYR A 163 -32.44 0.27 -46.33
CA TYR A 163 -31.17 0.77 -45.81
C TYR A 163 -30.96 0.42 -44.34
N ASP A 164 -29.73 0.56 -43.86
CA ASP A 164 -29.39 0.60 -42.43
C ASP A 164 -28.53 1.82 -42.08
N LYS A 165 -28.24 1.97 -40.79
CA LYS A 165 -27.35 2.99 -40.22
C LYS A 165 -26.20 2.30 -39.48
N PRO A 166 -25.20 1.76 -40.21
CA PRO A 166 -24.23 0.84 -39.62
C PRO A 166 -23.20 1.52 -38.70
N SER A 167 -23.03 2.83 -38.82
CA SER A 167 -22.06 3.60 -38.03
C SER A 167 -22.42 5.08 -37.96
N LEU A 168 -21.68 5.82 -37.15
CA LEU A 168 -21.69 7.27 -37.06
C LEU A 168 -20.38 7.84 -37.63
N ILE A 169 -20.44 9.05 -38.13
CA ILE A 169 -19.26 9.88 -38.44
C ILE A 169 -19.28 11.11 -37.55
N TYR A 170 -18.08 11.65 -37.32
CA TYR A 170 -17.84 12.91 -36.62
C TYR A 170 -17.46 13.98 -37.63
N ASN A 171 -18.13 15.12 -37.52
CA ASN A 171 -17.85 16.34 -38.26
C ASN A 171 -17.25 17.36 -37.29
N CYS A 172 -15.97 17.71 -37.45
CA CYS A 172 -15.36 18.75 -36.64
C CYS A 172 -15.81 20.14 -37.10
N LYS A 173 -16.42 20.92 -36.22
CA LYS A 173 -16.88 22.28 -36.52
C LYS A 173 -15.73 23.29 -36.65
N ASN A 174 -14.54 22.96 -36.14
CA ASN A 174 -13.38 23.84 -36.19
C ASN A 174 -12.58 23.73 -37.50
N CYS A 175 -12.40 22.52 -38.06
CA CYS A 175 -11.56 22.29 -39.25
C CYS A 175 -12.26 21.55 -40.40
N SER A 176 -13.57 21.28 -40.25
CA SER A 176 -14.41 20.56 -41.22
C SER A 176 -13.93 19.15 -41.58
N HIS A 177 -13.08 18.55 -40.74
CA HIS A 177 -12.63 17.18 -40.94
C HIS A 177 -13.74 16.19 -40.58
N VAL A 178 -13.94 15.20 -41.45
CA VAL A 178 -14.90 14.11 -41.30
C VAL A 178 -14.13 12.82 -41.04
N PHE A 179 -14.49 12.10 -39.97
CA PHE A 179 -13.80 10.89 -39.52
C PHE A 179 -14.75 9.99 -38.72
N GLN A 180 -14.41 8.73 -38.51
CA GLN A 180 -15.25 7.78 -37.75
C GLN A 180 -14.75 7.55 -36.32
N GLU A 181 -13.43 7.63 -36.13
CA GLU A 181 -12.79 7.33 -34.85
C GLU A 181 -12.23 8.63 -34.24
N PRO A 182 -12.91 9.22 -33.24
CA PRO A 182 -12.37 10.35 -32.51
C PRO A 182 -11.20 9.91 -31.64
N VAL A 183 -10.31 10.86 -31.35
CA VAL A 183 -9.26 10.65 -30.36
C VAL A 183 -9.84 10.93 -28.98
N MET A 184 -9.80 9.92 -28.10
CA MET A 184 -10.14 10.10 -26.69
C MET A 184 -8.99 10.79 -25.97
N GLU A 185 -9.29 11.82 -25.20
CA GLU A 185 -8.32 12.47 -24.30
C GLU A 185 -8.93 12.76 -22.93
N ALA A 186 -8.07 12.97 -21.94
CA ALA A 186 -8.42 13.34 -20.59
C ALA A 186 -7.86 14.73 -20.24
N PHE A 187 -8.73 15.73 -20.21
CA PHE A 187 -8.40 17.09 -19.80
C PHE A 187 -8.42 17.23 -18.28
N CYS A 188 -7.30 17.64 -17.68
CA CYS A 188 -7.23 17.86 -16.24
C CYS A 188 -7.77 19.24 -15.87
N PHE A 189 -8.82 19.31 -15.05
CA PHE A 189 -9.37 20.60 -14.62
C PHE A 189 -8.48 21.39 -13.67
N VAL A 190 -7.52 20.72 -13.01
CA VAL A 190 -6.61 21.38 -12.06
C VAL A 190 -5.42 22.03 -12.78
N CYS A 191 -4.62 21.24 -13.49
CA CYS A 191 -3.41 21.76 -14.15
C CYS A 191 -3.61 22.11 -15.64
N LYS A 192 -4.80 21.89 -16.20
CA LYS A 192 -5.16 22.17 -17.61
C LYS A 192 -4.36 21.39 -18.65
N LYS A 193 -3.67 20.32 -18.24
CA LYS A 193 -2.97 19.42 -19.17
C LYS A 193 -3.98 18.55 -19.91
N ASN A 194 -3.86 18.47 -21.23
CA ASN A 194 -4.45 17.42 -22.05
C ASN A 194 -3.59 16.15 -21.89
N ASN A 195 -4.19 15.06 -21.44
CA ASN A 195 -3.53 13.77 -21.30
C ASN A 195 -4.10 12.83 -22.37
N SER A 196 -3.24 12.07 -23.05
CA SER A 196 -3.74 10.87 -23.74
C SER A 196 -4.22 9.87 -22.69
N ILE A 197 -5.20 9.03 -23.03
CA ILE A 197 -5.75 8.03 -22.11
C ILE A 197 -4.64 7.12 -21.57
N ASP A 198 -3.73 6.67 -22.45
CA ASP A 198 -2.62 5.78 -22.09
C ASP A 198 -1.54 6.46 -21.23
N SER A 199 -1.54 7.79 -21.14
CA SER A 199 -0.59 8.53 -20.29
C SER A 199 -1.08 8.72 -18.85
N LEU A 200 -2.35 8.42 -18.56
CA LEU A 200 -2.88 8.51 -17.20
C LEU A 200 -2.16 7.54 -16.28
N ILE A 201 -1.94 7.96 -15.04
CA ILE A 201 -1.26 7.14 -14.05
C ILE A 201 -2.31 6.30 -13.33
N ASP A 202 -2.10 5.00 -13.30
CA ASP A 202 -2.89 4.06 -12.53
C ASP A 202 -2.42 4.07 -11.07
N VAL A 203 -3.28 4.52 -10.17
CA VAL A 203 -3.01 4.57 -8.73
C VAL A 203 -3.95 3.61 -8.01
N PRO A 204 -3.46 2.48 -7.48
CA PRO A 204 -4.26 1.63 -6.62
C PRO A 204 -4.47 2.29 -5.25
N ILE A 205 -5.71 2.24 -4.77
CA ILE A 205 -6.12 2.74 -3.47
C ILE A 205 -6.38 1.55 -2.56
N TYR A 206 -5.76 1.59 -1.38
CA TYR A 206 -5.85 0.53 -0.38
C TYR A 206 -6.41 1.06 0.93
N SER A 207 -7.02 0.15 1.70
CA SER A 207 -7.17 0.31 3.15
C SER A 207 -6.02 -0.40 3.84
N TYR A 208 -5.54 0.17 4.94
CA TYR A 208 -4.38 -0.35 5.65
C TYR A 208 -4.74 -0.78 7.08
N GLU A 209 -4.20 -1.92 7.49
CA GLU A 209 -4.31 -2.48 8.84
C GLU A 209 -2.90 -2.64 9.41
N LEU A 210 -2.73 -2.42 10.72
CA LEU A 210 -1.46 -2.69 11.38
C LEU A 210 -1.18 -4.20 11.38
N THR A 211 0.04 -4.56 11.03
CA THR A 211 0.57 -5.90 11.35
C THR A 211 1.06 -5.92 12.80
N PRO A 212 1.44 -7.09 13.35
CA PRO A 212 2.12 -7.16 14.64
C PRO A 212 3.40 -6.30 14.72
N ILE A 213 4.17 -6.24 13.62
CA ILE A 213 5.36 -5.38 13.53
C ILE A 213 4.94 -3.90 13.57
N GLY A 214 3.89 -3.53 12.84
CA GLY A 214 3.32 -2.18 12.86
C GLY A 214 2.83 -1.75 14.25
N GLU A 215 2.18 -2.65 15.00
CA GLU A 215 1.74 -2.39 16.37
C GLU A 215 2.90 -2.20 17.34
N GLU A 216 3.94 -3.02 17.24
CA GLU A 216 5.17 -2.88 18.04
C GLU A 216 5.85 -1.53 17.74
N THR A 217 5.92 -1.16 16.46
CA THR A 217 6.50 0.10 15.98
C THR A 217 5.67 1.31 16.44
N ALA A 218 4.34 1.20 16.46
CA ALA A 218 3.45 2.24 16.95
C ALA A 218 3.75 2.61 18.42
N GLN A 219 3.95 1.57 19.24
CA GLN A 219 4.23 1.68 20.67
C GLN A 219 5.62 2.24 20.93
N ASN A 220 6.65 1.64 20.34
CA ASN A 220 8.05 1.90 20.68
C ASN A 220 8.74 2.96 19.80
N GLY A 221 8.10 3.34 18.70
CA GLY A 221 8.66 4.16 17.63
C GLY A 221 9.46 3.36 16.62
N PRO A 222 9.54 3.84 15.36
CA PRO A 222 10.50 3.29 14.40
C PRO A 222 11.92 3.55 14.89
N SER A 223 12.83 2.60 14.66
CA SER A 223 14.24 2.81 14.93
C SER A 223 14.75 3.96 14.05
N ARG A 224 15.34 4.97 14.70
CA ARG A 224 15.71 6.23 14.03
C ARG A 224 16.83 6.09 13.01
N ASP A 225 17.69 5.07 13.10
CA ASP A 225 18.89 5.02 12.28
C ASP A 225 19.40 3.58 12.10
N VAL A 226 18.66 2.76 11.37
CA VAL A 226 19.36 1.85 10.46
C VAL A 226 18.86 2.27 9.10
N ALA A 227 19.74 2.89 8.32
CA ALA A 227 19.49 3.11 6.92
C ALA A 227 18.87 1.83 6.36
N GLU A 228 17.74 2.00 5.69
CA GLU A 228 17.25 1.06 4.70
C GLU A 228 18.48 0.46 3.99
N ASP A 229 18.58 -0.87 4.00
CA ASP A 229 19.63 -1.67 3.33
C ASP A 229 20.96 -1.99 4.03
N VAL A 230 21.13 -1.78 5.35
CA VAL A 230 22.22 -2.51 6.03
C VAL A 230 21.81 -3.98 6.16
N SER A 231 22.08 -4.74 5.10
CA SER A 231 22.05 -6.20 5.12
C SER A 231 23.00 -6.68 6.21
N ILE A 232 22.45 -7.06 7.36
CA ILE A 232 23.23 -7.65 8.44
C ILE A 232 23.57 -9.08 7.99
N PRO A 233 24.85 -9.43 7.77
CA PRO A 233 25.19 -10.72 7.20
C PRO A 233 24.66 -11.87 8.06
N GLY A 234 23.76 -12.68 7.52
CA GLY A 234 23.09 -13.78 8.24
C GLY A 234 21.66 -13.48 8.69
N PHE A 235 21.16 -12.26 8.46
CA PHE A 235 19.77 -11.88 8.69
C PHE A 235 19.10 -11.50 7.37
N ILE A 236 17.85 -11.92 7.23
CA ILE A 236 17.00 -11.59 6.08
C ILE A 236 16.01 -10.48 6.44
N THR A 237 15.42 -9.85 5.44
CA THR A 237 14.39 -8.81 5.63
C THR A 237 13.13 -9.40 6.26
N ALA A 238 12.31 -8.55 6.90
CA ALA A 238 11.03 -8.97 7.47
C ALA A 238 10.11 -9.61 6.42
N THR A 239 10.09 -9.07 5.20
CA THR A 239 9.34 -9.63 4.07
C THR A 239 9.80 -11.04 3.72
N THR A 240 11.11 -11.26 3.60
CA THR A 240 11.65 -12.59 3.29
C THR A 240 11.41 -13.55 4.46
N PHE A 241 11.52 -13.08 5.70
CA PHE A 241 11.21 -13.87 6.89
C PHE A 241 9.75 -14.33 6.88
N ASN A 242 8.83 -13.43 6.54
CA ASN A 242 7.42 -13.73 6.39
C ASN A 242 7.15 -14.79 5.30
N ILE A 243 7.87 -14.72 4.18
CA ILE A 243 7.80 -15.75 3.14
C ILE A 243 8.24 -17.10 3.69
N PHE A 244 9.39 -17.18 4.36
CA PHE A 244 9.87 -18.43 4.97
C PHE A 244 8.95 -18.96 6.05
N LEU A 245 8.42 -18.09 6.91
CA LEU A 245 7.47 -18.49 7.96
C LEU A 245 6.22 -19.11 7.35
N LYS A 246 5.69 -18.51 6.28
CA LYS A 246 4.54 -19.06 5.56
C LYS A 246 4.85 -20.44 4.97
N TYR A 247 5.99 -20.59 4.30
CA TYR A 247 6.42 -21.89 3.76
C TYR A 247 6.61 -22.93 4.85
N GLU A 248 7.18 -22.52 5.99
CA GLU A 248 7.42 -23.38 7.15
C GLU A 248 6.10 -23.88 7.76
N ILE A 249 5.12 -22.99 7.93
CA ILE A 249 3.77 -23.34 8.38
C ILE A 249 3.11 -24.36 7.45
N GLU A 250 3.22 -24.16 6.13
CA GLU A 250 2.67 -25.12 5.16
C GLU A 250 3.42 -26.46 5.17
N ARG A 251 4.75 -26.45 5.30
CA ARG A 251 5.57 -27.67 5.38
C ARG A 251 5.24 -28.50 6.62
N ALA A 252 5.09 -27.84 7.77
CA ALA A 252 4.84 -28.50 9.05
C ALA A 252 3.51 -29.28 9.10
N LYS A 253 2.53 -28.94 8.23
CA LYS A 253 1.26 -29.69 8.12
C LYS A 253 1.45 -31.16 7.73
N THR A 254 2.52 -31.47 7.00
CA THR A 254 2.77 -32.80 6.42
C THR A 254 4.13 -33.38 6.79
N SER A 255 4.89 -32.70 7.67
CA SER A 255 6.25 -33.08 8.04
C SER A 255 6.43 -32.95 9.56
N LYS A 256 7.68 -33.01 10.01
CA LYS A 256 8.04 -32.74 11.41
C LYS A 256 7.69 -31.30 11.78
N GLU A 257 7.35 -31.12 13.04
CA GLU A 257 7.16 -29.80 13.65
C GLU A 257 8.45 -28.97 13.56
N SER A 258 8.25 -27.67 13.45
CA SER A 258 9.29 -26.66 13.55
C SER A 258 8.99 -25.72 14.71
N ALA A 259 9.89 -24.78 15.00
CA ALA A 259 9.66 -23.78 16.02
C ALA A 259 9.94 -22.39 15.48
N ALA A 260 9.20 -21.39 15.95
CA ALA A 260 9.56 -19.98 15.80
C ALA A 260 9.75 -19.34 17.17
N GLY A 261 10.55 -18.28 17.20
CA GLY A 261 10.84 -17.56 18.42
C GLY A 261 11.13 -16.09 18.18
N SER A 262 11.14 -15.32 19.26
CA SER A 262 11.54 -13.93 19.27
C SER A 262 12.40 -13.60 20.49
N LEU A 263 13.28 -12.62 20.30
CA LEU A 263 14.02 -11.94 21.36
C LEU A 263 13.88 -10.44 21.14
N VAL A 264 13.13 -9.79 22.02
CA VAL A 264 12.86 -8.34 21.96
C VAL A 264 13.67 -7.64 23.05
N ILE A 265 14.47 -6.65 22.66
CA ILE A 265 15.32 -5.87 23.56
C ILE A 265 14.78 -4.44 23.64
N ARG A 266 14.15 -4.10 24.76
CA ARG A 266 13.61 -2.75 24.99
C ARG A 266 14.53 -1.97 25.93
N LEU A 267 14.86 -0.77 25.48
CA LEU A 267 15.56 0.25 26.28
C LEU A 267 14.62 1.43 26.47
N SER A 268 14.82 2.16 27.56
CA SER A 268 14.13 3.44 27.75
C SER A 268 14.43 4.39 26.57
N PRO A 269 13.49 5.27 26.19
CA PRO A 269 13.66 6.17 25.04
C PRO A 269 14.84 7.11 25.24
N ARG A 270 14.98 7.63 26.46
CA ARG A 270 16.08 8.49 26.87
C ARG A 270 17.42 7.79 26.69
N THR A 271 17.50 6.51 27.06
CA THR A 271 18.72 5.71 26.86
C THR A 271 19.02 5.56 25.38
N ARG A 272 18.03 5.17 24.57
CA ARG A 272 18.21 4.97 23.12
C ARG A 272 18.68 6.25 22.44
N GLU A 273 18.09 7.39 22.79
CA GLU A 273 18.49 8.71 22.27
C GLU A 273 19.90 9.11 22.72
N ASN A 274 20.23 8.95 24.00
CA ASN A 274 21.56 9.26 24.52
C ASN A 274 22.66 8.40 23.88
N MET A 275 22.34 7.15 23.53
CA MET A 275 23.28 6.24 22.88
C MET A 275 23.49 6.57 21.41
N GLY A 276 22.47 7.06 20.70
CA GLY A 276 22.57 7.39 19.27
C GLY A 276 23.20 6.26 18.45
N SER A 277 24.26 6.55 17.71
CA SER A 277 24.99 5.56 16.88
C SER A 277 25.62 4.41 17.68
N ASN A 278 25.90 4.59 18.98
CA ASN A 278 26.42 3.51 19.82
C ASN A 278 25.37 2.41 20.05
N TYR A 279 24.07 2.75 20.03
CA TYR A 279 22.99 1.76 20.09
C TYR A 279 23.05 0.82 18.89
N ASN A 280 23.26 1.38 17.69
CA ASN A 280 23.34 0.58 16.47
C ASN A 280 24.54 -0.37 16.48
N ARG A 281 25.72 0.12 16.89
CA ARG A 281 26.91 -0.73 17.00
C ARG A 281 26.68 -1.88 17.97
N MET A 282 26.08 -1.59 19.13
CA MET A 282 25.72 -2.61 20.11
C MET A 282 24.72 -3.62 19.53
N MET A 283 23.69 -3.17 18.82
CA MET A 283 22.72 -4.07 18.17
C MET A 283 23.36 -4.95 17.09
N LEU A 284 24.35 -4.43 16.35
CA LEU A 284 25.14 -5.23 15.39
C LEU A 284 26.01 -6.28 16.08
N GLU A 285 26.64 -5.94 17.21
CA GLU A 285 27.40 -6.89 18.04
C GLU A 285 26.49 -8.00 18.58
N ILE A 286 25.29 -7.64 19.06
CA ILE A 286 24.28 -8.61 19.49
C ILE A 286 23.82 -9.46 18.31
N ALA A 287 23.60 -8.88 17.13
CA ALA A 287 23.20 -9.62 15.95
C ALA A 287 24.25 -10.65 15.52
N ASP A 288 25.54 -10.29 15.53
CA ASP A 288 26.62 -11.23 15.25
C ASP A 288 26.69 -12.35 16.29
N PHE A 289 26.52 -12.02 17.58
CA PHE A 289 26.43 -13.02 18.64
C PHE A 289 25.25 -13.98 18.43
N VAL A 290 24.06 -13.47 18.14
CA VAL A 290 22.85 -14.26 17.87
C VAL A 290 23.10 -15.24 16.72
N LYS A 291 23.62 -14.74 15.60
CA LYS A 291 23.96 -15.55 14.42
C LYS A 291 24.95 -16.67 14.76
N ASN A 292 26.00 -16.37 15.52
CA ASN A 292 27.02 -17.35 15.89
C ASN A 292 26.52 -18.38 16.93
N ALA A 293 25.45 -18.05 17.66
CA ALA A 293 24.80 -18.96 18.61
C ALA A 293 23.77 -19.91 17.95
N THR A 294 23.26 -19.55 16.76
CA THR A 294 22.24 -20.30 16.01
C THR A 294 22.84 -21.29 15.00
N LEU A 295 22.04 -22.22 14.49
CA LEU A 295 22.44 -23.11 13.40
C LEU A 295 22.40 -22.39 12.05
N SER A 296 23.15 -22.90 11.07
CA SER A 296 23.10 -22.42 9.69
C SER A 296 21.74 -22.68 9.00
N THR A 297 20.94 -23.59 9.53
CA THR A 297 19.57 -23.88 9.07
C THR A 297 18.53 -22.97 9.70
N ASP A 298 18.87 -22.25 10.78
CA ASP A 298 17.96 -21.31 11.41
C ASP A 298 17.85 -20.05 10.52
N ILE A 299 16.63 -19.53 10.39
CA ILE A 299 16.33 -18.35 9.59
C ILE A 299 16.11 -17.18 10.55
N LEU A 300 16.89 -16.13 10.36
CA LEU A 300 16.95 -15.00 11.30
C LEU A 300 16.52 -13.71 10.62
N SER A 301 15.75 -12.89 11.35
CA SER A 301 15.45 -11.52 10.93
C SER A 301 15.60 -10.57 12.11
N LEU A 302 16.05 -9.33 11.85
CA LEU A 302 16.07 -8.25 12.84
C LEU A 302 15.10 -7.17 12.37
N VAL A 303 14.05 -6.96 13.15
CA VAL A 303 12.99 -5.99 12.89
C VAL A 303 13.11 -4.83 13.87
N ASN A 304 12.87 -3.61 13.40
CA ASN A 304 12.88 -2.37 14.21
C ASN A 304 14.17 -2.15 15.04
N SER A 305 15.28 -2.78 14.64
CA SER A 305 16.58 -2.71 15.32
C SER A 305 16.56 -3.14 16.79
N ASN A 306 15.57 -3.91 17.21
CA ASN A 306 15.39 -4.36 18.60
C ASN A 306 14.73 -5.74 18.74
N THR A 307 14.11 -6.26 17.68
CA THR A 307 13.34 -7.51 17.69
C THR A 307 13.98 -8.53 16.77
N PHE A 308 14.64 -9.52 17.36
CA PHE A 308 15.15 -10.68 16.64
C PHE A 308 14.04 -11.71 16.48
N LEU A 309 13.84 -12.20 15.27
CA LEU A 309 12.90 -13.26 14.93
C LEU A 309 13.67 -14.49 14.44
N PHE A 310 13.19 -15.66 14.84
CA PHE A 310 13.80 -16.95 14.58
C PHE A 310 12.77 -17.90 13.96
N ILE A 311 13.18 -18.63 12.92
CA ILE A 311 12.53 -19.89 12.51
C ILE A 311 13.59 -20.96 12.62
N SER A 312 13.29 -22.03 13.35
CA SER A 312 14.13 -23.23 13.48
C SER A 312 13.41 -24.41 12.83
N PRO A 313 13.73 -24.72 11.56
CA PRO A 313 13.16 -25.83 10.82
C PRO A 313 13.39 -27.18 11.51
N GLU A 314 12.38 -28.06 11.47
CA GLU A 314 12.43 -29.45 11.97
C GLU A 314 12.95 -29.59 13.41
N THR A 315 12.68 -28.58 14.22
CA THR A 315 13.15 -28.43 15.59
C THR A 315 11.97 -28.24 16.53
N ASN A 316 12.00 -28.93 17.67
CA ASN A 316 10.96 -28.77 18.69
C ASN A 316 11.09 -27.42 19.42
N ARG A 317 9.97 -26.98 20.02
CA ARG A 317 9.91 -25.70 20.74
C ARG A 317 10.90 -25.63 21.91
N GLU A 318 11.05 -26.71 22.67
CA GLU A 318 11.92 -26.75 23.86
C GLU A 318 13.39 -26.45 23.53
N ARG A 319 13.89 -26.97 22.41
CA ARG A 319 15.26 -26.69 21.96
C ARG A 319 15.43 -25.21 21.62
N LEU A 320 14.51 -24.63 20.85
CA LEU A 320 14.58 -23.22 20.48
C LEU A 320 14.44 -22.31 21.71
N ASP A 321 13.54 -22.67 22.64
CA ASP A 321 13.36 -21.95 23.89
C ASP A 321 14.63 -21.95 24.75
N GLY A 322 15.28 -23.11 24.90
CA GLY A 322 16.56 -23.22 25.58
C GLY A 322 17.66 -22.35 24.94
N LEU A 323 17.74 -22.36 23.60
CA LEU A 323 18.70 -21.54 22.85
C LEU A 323 18.46 -20.04 23.06
N ILE A 324 17.23 -19.56 22.87
CA ILE A 324 16.93 -18.13 22.99
C ILE A 324 17.10 -17.66 24.44
N ASN A 325 16.77 -18.48 25.44
CA ASN A 325 17.02 -18.15 26.85
C ASN A 325 18.52 -18.10 27.19
N GLN A 326 19.35 -18.97 26.58
CA GLN A 326 20.81 -18.87 26.69
C GLN A 326 21.32 -17.58 26.05
N ILE A 327 20.84 -17.25 24.85
CA ILE A 327 21.19 -15.99 24.16
C ILE A 327 20.79 -14.79 25.04
N LYS A 328 19.56 -14.77 25.57
CA LYS A 328 19.08 -13.75 26.51
C LYS A 328 20.04 -13.58 27.68
N GLY A 329 20.44 -14.66 28.34
CA GLY A 329 21.36 -14.60 29.49
C GLY A 329 22.72 -14.00 29.14
N SER A 330 23.27 -14.32 27.96
CA SER A 330 24.53 -13.74 27.48
C SER A 330 24.40 -12.27 27.09
N VAL A 331 23.29 -11.91 26.44
CA VAL A 331 22.98 -10.52 26.07
C VAL A 331 22.79 -9.65 27.31
N ILE A 332 22.09 -10.13 28.34
CA ILE A 332 21.96 -9.41 29.62
C ILE A 332 23.35 -9.11 30.21
N LYS A 333 24.23 -10.11 30.28
CA LYS A 333 25.59 -9.92 30.81
C LYS A 333 26.40 -8.90 30.00
N LEU A 334 26.32 -8.96 28.68
CA LEU A 334 27.00 -8.03 27.77
C LEU A 334 26.49 -6.59 27.95
N LEU A 335 25.16 -6.45 28.11
CA LEU A 335 24.52 -5.17 28.30
C LEU A 335 24.82 -4.59 29.68
N GLU A 336 24.74 -5.38 30.74
CA GLU A 336 25.08 -4.95 32.10
C GLU A 336 26.54 -4.50 32.21
N SER A 337 27.48 -5.18 31.52
CA SER A 337 28.89 -4.78 31.52
C SER A 337 29.15 -3.50 30.74
N SER A 338 28.37 -3.26 29.68
CA SER A 338 28.57 -2.12 28.77
C SER A 338 27.76 -0.89 29.17
N LEU A 339 26.65 -1.08 29.89
CA LEU A 339 25.63 -0.08 30.24
C LEU A 339 25.16 -0.26 31.70
N PRO A 340 26.04 -0.07 32.70
CA PRO A 340 25.68 -0.25 34.09
C PRO A 340 24.60 0.75 34.53
N GLY A 341 23.54 0.25 35.17
CA GLY A 341 22.46 1.08 35.74
C GLY A 341 21.39 1.54 34.75
N ILE A 342 21.34 0.97 33.55
CA ILE A 342 20.28 1.20 32.57
C ILE A 342 19.17 0.17 32.76
N ASP A 343 17.91 0.62 32.67
CA ASP A 343 16.74 -0.25 32.67
C ASP A 343 16.59 -0.92 31.29
N ILE A 344 16.76 -2.24 31.26
CA ILE A 344 16.76 -3.07 30.05
C ILE A 344 15.72 -4.16 30.24
N GLU A 345 14.69 -4.14 29.41
CA GLU A 345 13.68 -5.18 29.39
C GLU A 345 13.95 -6.10 28.20
N ILE A 346 14.19 -7.39 28.48
CA ILE A 346 14.36 -8.41 27.43
C ILE A 346 13.28 -9.46 27.57
N SER A 347 12.41 -9.54 26.56
CA SER A 347 11.35 -10.54 26.46
C SER A 347 11.67 -11.59 25.40
N VAL A 348 11.28 -12.83 25.68
CA VAL A 348 11.44 -13.98 24.78
C VAL A 348 10.09 -14.65 24.63
N GLN A 349 9.74 -15.02 23.41
CA GLN A 349 8.57 -15.84 23.11
C GLN A 349 8.98 -16.97 22.18
N THR A 350 8.35 -18.14 22.33
CA THR A 350 8.54 -19.29 21.45
C THR A 350 7.19 -19.94 21.13
N VAL A 351 7.05 -20.44 19.91
CA VAL A 351 5.81 -21.04 19.40
C VAL A 351 6.15 -22.28 18.56
N THR A 352 5.36 -23.34 18.70
CA THR A 352 5.45 -24.51 17.83
C THR A 352 4.80 -24.21 16.49
N ILE A 353 5.47 -24.57 15.39
CA ILE A 353 4.92 -24.54 14.04
C ILE A 353 4.53 -25.97 13.67
N ASP A 354 3.23 -26.24 13.70
CA ASP A 354 2.59 -27.51 13.32
C ASP A 354 1.59 -27.34 12.16
N GLY A 355 1.50 -26.13 11.61
CA GLY A 355 0.56 -25.79 10.53
C GLY A 355 -0.86 -25.43 10.99
N SER A 356 -1.14 -25.43 12.30
CA SER A 356 -2.46 -25.13 12.85
C SER A 356 -2.79 -23.62 12.88
N LEU A 357 -1.77 -22.79 13.14
CA LEU A 357 -1.92 -21.34 13.24
C LEU A 357 -1.58 -20.65 11.91
N PRO A 358 -2.39 -19.67 11.46
CA PRO A 358 -2.02 -18.85 10.33
C PRO A 358 -0.82 -17.96 10.69
N GLN A 359 -0.07 -17.55 9.67
CA GLN A 359 1.17 -16.77 9.80
C GLN A 359 1.06 -15.56 10.75
N ASN A 360 -0.05 -14.83 10.72
CA ASN A 360 -0.22 -13.63 11.55
C ASN A 360 -0.38 -13.93 13.02
N ASP A 361 -1.04 -15.04 13.33
CA ASP A 361 -1.26 -15.45 14.71
C ASP A 361 0.07 -15.89 15.32
N VAL A 362 0.91 -16.56 14.53
CA VAL A 362 2.30 -16.85 14.91
C VAL A 362 3.07 -15.56 15.16
N LEU A 363 3.10 -14.61 14.21
CA LEU A 363 3.79 -13.33 14.40
C LEU A 363 3.25 -12.52 15.59
N THR A 364 1.95 -12.55 15.83
CA THR A 364 1.31 -11.89 16.98
C THR A 364 1.78 -12.51 18.29
N GLN A 365 1.92 -13.83 18.37
CA GLN A 365 2.46 -14.50 19.56
C GLN A 365 3.95 -14.23 19.76
N LEU A 366 4.71 -14.06 18.67
CA LEU A 366 6.14 -13.76 18.75
C LEU A 366 6.41 -12.31 19.18
N ILE A 367 5.70 -11.34 18.63
CA ILE A 367 5.99 -9.91 18.80
C ILE A 367 5.11 -9.29 19.89
N GLY A 368 3.92 -9.86 20.11
CA GLY A 368 2.96 -9.37 21.08
C GLY A 368 3.57 -9.33 22.49
N SER A 369 3.44 -8.17 23.14
CA SER A 369 3.50 -8.08 24.59
C SER A 369 2.55 -9.16 25.13
N GLY A 370 3.04 -10.05 26.01
CA GLY A 370 2.15 -10.94 26.76
C GLY A 370 0.98 -10.11 27.28
N ARG A 371 -0.25 -10.54 26.96
CA ARG A 371 -1.48 -9.85 27.32
C ARG A 371 -1.54 -9.46 28.78
#